data_AF-A0A954C2U8-F1
#
_entry.id   AF-A0A954C2U8-F1
#
_cell.length_a   1.000
_cell.length_b   1.000
_cell.length_c   1.000
_cell.angle_alpha   90.00
_cell.angle_beta   90.00
_cell.angle_gamma   90.00
#
_symmetry.space_group_name_H-M   'P 1'
#
loop_
_entity.id
_entity.type
_entity.pdbx_description
1 polymer ?
#
loop_
_entity_poly.entity_id
_entity_poly.type
_entity_poly.pdbx_seq_one_letter_code
_entity_poly.pdbx_strand_id
1 'polypeptide(L)'
;MTSRSLLLLSACLLACGCGSKSSRSGATTTAAPTTSSTTGTSPSSNTGTTTTTAPPPPANFQPVAFTGLDRGVSSPRGVNVGAHEVQVASDADWTTFWPTHSAVITPPAVDFTRESVLGTFMAPTPGNANGTQVINVWRDLTSDDLRALVREFRQGAWATATVRVTTTPYDLVACATPVSGQGSLTVERQALLDFEVLEAGADNALGVNDPAYTGGLQVFRDAAAFNAFYAQLHPGVRPPAVDFQRDMIVGVLGPHIPRFGNSVETLRLVHDPAGNAIRVRSRVNPYRGGAAPPPAVEAPYQLLRVSPAAGTIRAEAEAALTLPTPAGGLARLHTGPAEARVVRDAARFAALWAARIGGTPPVIDFAVDQVLIAFEPAGSSRAITLARAVQLEDQELAVTIHTQLGALVRDPRYALVTTPQTYGPVSFEEVDVTPRP
;
A
#
# COMPACT_ATOMS: atom_id res chain seq x y z
N MET A 1 12.67 16.36 56.20
CA MET A 1 12.96 15.08 55.51
C MET A 1 12.54 15.27 54.06
N THR A 2 13.48 15.76 53.24
CA THR A 2 14.17 15.00 52.16
C THR A 2 13.28 14.82 50.94
N SER A 3 13.66 15.11 49.69
CA SER A 3 14.84 15.68 49.04
C SER A 3 14.50 15.59 47.53
N ARG A 4 15.16 16.39 46.67
CA ARG A 4 15.50 16.16 45.25
C ARG A 4 15.22 17.40 44.39
N SER A 5 16.24 18.23 44.11
CA SER A 5 17.33 18.02 43.15
C SER A 5 16.89 18.35 41.71
N LEU A 6 17.00 19.64 41.36
CA LEU A 6 17.16 20.11 39.99
C LEU A 6 18.63 19.92 39.60
N LEU A 7 18.90 19.24 38.49
CA LEU A 7 20.24 19.08 37.91
C LEU A 7 20.31 19.91 36.63
N LEU A 8 21.24 20.86 36.61
CA LEU A 8 21.67 21.64 35.45
C LEU A 8 22.31 20.73 34.40
N LEU A 9 21.95 20.90 33.12
CA LEU A 9 22.80 20.50 32.01
C LEU A 9 23.83 21.60 31.72
N SER A 10 25.10 21.25 31.81
CA SER A 10 26.23 22.09 31.40
C SER A 10 26.78 21.57 30.07
N ALA A 11 27.06 22.52 29.16
CA ALA A 11 27.65 22.30 27.85
C ALA A 11 29.16 22.01 27.96
N CYS A 12 29.70 21.24 27.01
CA CYS A 12 31.13 21.22 26.71
C CYS A 12 31.33 21.31 25.20
N LEU A 13 32.16 22.27 24.82
CA LEU A 13 32.57 22.66 23.47
C LEU A 13 34.06 22.32 23.31
N LEU A 14 34.39 21.77 22.14
CA LEU A 14 35.66 21.77 21.38
C LEU A 14 37.03 21.75 22.10
N ALA A 15 37.90 20.84 21.64
CA ALA A 15 39.28 21.20 21.26
C ALA A 15 39.88 20.21 20.25
N CYS A 16 40.79 20.77 19.43
CA CYS A 16 41.38 20.24 18.21
C CYS A 16 42.42 19.13 18.40
N GLY A 17 42.69 18.38 17.32
CA GLY A 17 43.89 17.56 17.15
C GLY A 17 44.29 17.43 15.68
N CYS A 18 45.28 18.22 15.26
CA CYS A 18 46.01 18.07 14.00
C CYS A 18 46.87 16.80 14.01
N GLY A 19 46.97 16.11 12.88
CA GLY A 19 47.91 15.01 12.66
C GLY A 19 48.08 14.71 11.17
N SER A 20 49.30 14.88 10.69
CA SER A 20 49.72 14.96 9.29
C SER A 20 50.23 13.62 8.74
N LYS A 21 50.08 13.38 7.43
CA LYS A 21 51.17 13.20 6.44
C LYS A 21 50.73 12.46 5.17
N SER A 22 51.12 13.09 4.07
CA SER A 22 51.28 12.57 2.71
C SER A 22 52.17 11.32 2.67
N SER A 23 51.81 10.35 1.83
CA SER A 23 52.80 9.74 0.94
C SER A 23 52.17 9.27 -0.37
N ARG A 24 52.96 9.49 -1.41
CA ARG A 24 52.74 9.35 -2.83
C ARG A 24 53.30 7.98 -3.24
N SER A 25 52.57 7.20 -4.03
CA SER A 25 53.16 6.10 -4.79
C SER A 25 52.30 5.85 -6.02
N GLY A 26 52.79 6.35 -7.16
CA GLY A 26 52.26 5.99 -8.46
C GLY A 26 52.76 4.61 -8.87
N ALA A 27 51.94 3.90 -9.63
CA ALA A 27 52.39 2.84 -10.51
C ALA A 27 51.55 2.91 -11.79
N THR A 28 52.14 3.55 -12.79
CA THR A 28 51.72 3.49 -14.18
C THR A 28 52.02 2.09 -14.70
N THR A 29 51.02 1.36 -15.21
CA THR A 29 51.28 0.22 -16.09
C THR A 29 50.34 0.27 -17.28
N THR A 30 50.94 0.49 -18.45
CA THR A 30 50.34 0.45 -19.78
C THR A 30 50.63 -0.91 -20.41
N ALA A 31 49.60 -1.66 -20.80
CA ALA A 31 49.64 -2.73 -21.82
C ALA A 31 48.17 -3.02 -22.21
N ALA A 32 47.70 -2.53 -23.36
CA ALA A 32 47.66 -3.18 -24.68
C ALA A 32 46.39 -4.04 -24.91
N PRO A 33 45.75 -3.96 -26.09
CA PRO A 33 44.37 -4.41 -26.28
C PRO A 33 44.30 -5.86 -26.76
N THR A 34 43.38 -6.63 -26.18
CA THR A 34 42.94 -7.91 -26.74
C THR A 34 41.48 -7.79 -27.16
N THR A 35 41.30 -7.77 -28.47
CA THR A 35 40.05 -8.06 -29.16
C THR A 35 39.71 -9.54 -29.00
N SER A 36 38.55 -9.83 -28.43
CA SER A 36 37.91 -11.14 -28.57
C SER A 36 36.40 -10.93 -28.62
N SER A 37 35.90 -11.15 -29.84
CA SER A 37 34.50 -11.30 -30.21
C SER A 37 33.88 -12.49 -29.50
N THR A 38 32.79 -12.27 -28.78
CA THR A 38 31.88 -13.34 -28.37
C THR A 38 30.45 -12.90 -28.64
N THR A 39 29.91 -13.46 -29.71
CA THR A 39 28.48 -13.55 -30.02
C THR A 39 27.76 -14.26 -28.87
N GLY A 40 26.89 -13.54 -28.17
CA GLY A 40 26.10 -14.05 -27.05
C GLY A 40 24.68 -13.51 -27.12
N THR A 41 23.76 -14.42 -27.42
CA THR A 41 22.31 -14.29 -27.57
C THR A 41 21.60 -13.41 -26.54
N SER A 42 20.67 -12.59 -27.03
CA SER A 42 19.69 -11.80 -26.27
C SER A 42 18.96 -12.61 -25.19
N PRO A 43 18.88 -12.14 -23.94
CA PRO A 43 17.91 -12.65 -22.99
C PRO A 43 16.53 -12.08 -23.32
N SER A 44 15.63 -12.98 -23.68
CA SER A 44 14.19 -12.79 -23.83
C SER A 44 13.59 -12.10 -22.61
N SER A 45 12.89 -10.99 -22.83
CA SER A 45 12.07 -10.31 -21.84
C SER A 45 10.86 -11.18 -21.48
N ASN A 46 10.90 -11.82 -20.30
CA ASN A 46 9.71 -12.42 -19.69
C ASN A 46 8.87 -11.31 -19.05
N THR A 47 8.01 -10.68 -19.85
CA THR A 47 6.86 -9.90 -19.39
C THR A 47 5.74 -10.87 -19.02
N GLY A 48 5.83 -11.46 -17.84
CA GLY A 48 4.72 -12.19 -17.23
C GLY A 48 3.72 -11.18 -16.65
N THR A 49 2.72 -10.80 -17.44
CA THR A 49 1.55 -10.06 -16.98
C THR A 49 0.69 -10.99 -16.13
N THR A 50 0.85 -10.95 -14.81
CA THR A 50 -0.13 -11.52 -13.88
C THR A 50 -1.36 -10.61 -13.89
N THR A 51 -2.37 -10.98 -14.67
CA THR A 51 -3.69 -10.35 -14.64
C THR A 51 -4.42 -10.89 -13.42
N THR A 52 -4.49 -10.10 -12.35
CA THR A 52 -5.20 -10.52 -11.14
C THR A 52 -6.65 -10.06 -11.25
N THR A 53 -7.55 -11.03 -11.41
CA THR A 53 -8.99 -10.84 -11.63
C THR A 53 -9.68 -10.49 -10.31
N ALA A 54 -10.64 -9.56 -10.33
CA ALA A 54 -11.53 -9.28 -9.19
C ALA A 54 -12.12 -10.59 -8.63
N PRO A 55 -12.45 -10.67 -7.32
CA PRO A 55 -13.02 -11.87 -6.74
C PRO A 55 -14.21 -12.34 -7.59
N PRO A 56 -14.27 -13.64 -7.94
CA PRO A 56 -15.32 -14.15 -8.80
C PRO A 56 -16.68 -13.87 -8.15
N PRO A 57 -17.71 -13.53 -8.94
CA PRO A 57 -19.05 -13.34 -8.41
C PRO A 57 -19.50 -14.62 -7.67
N PRO A 58 -20.26 -14.50 -6.57
CA PRO A 58 -20.88 -15.66 -5.95
C PRO A 58 -21.77 -16.41 -6.96
N ALA A 59 -22.05 -17.68 -6.72
CA ALA A 59 -22.94 -18.44 -7.58
C ALA A 59 -24.31 -17.73 -7.69
N ASN A 60 -24.85 -17.65 -8.92
CA ASN A 60 -26.08 -16.92 -9.28
C ASN A 60 -25.98 -15.37 -9.31
N PHE A 61 -24.77 -14.82 -9.24
CA PHE A 61 -24.55 -13.38 -9.40
C PHE A 61 -23.88 -13.07 -10.74
N GLN A 62 -24.36 -12.03 -11.42
CA GLN A 62 -23.75 -11.49 -12.62
C GLN A 62 -22.99 -10.20 -12.30
N PRO A 63 -21.71 -10.06 -12.66
CA PRO A 63 -20.99 -8.80 -12.53
C PRO A 63 -21.67 -7.67 -13.32
N VAL A 64 -21.80 -6.51 -12.69
CA VAL A 64 -22.35 -5.29 -13.27
C VAL A 64 -21.23 -4.27 -13.36
N ALA A 65 -20.97 -3.77 -14.56
CA ALA A 65 -20.02 -2.68 -14.75
C ALA A 65 -20.53 -1.42 -14.01
N PHE A 66 -19.60 -0.68 -13.41
CA PHE A 66 -19.91 0.57 -12.72
C PHE A 66 -18.85 1.63 -12.97
N THR A 67 -19.25 2.89 -12.84
CA THR A 67 -18.39 4.07 -13.04
C THR A 67 -18.40 4.90 -11.76
N GLY A 68 -17.22 5.33 -11.30
CA GLY A 68 -17.14 6.23 -10.15
C GLY A 68 -17.71 7.61 -10.46
N LEU A 69 -18.59 8.11 -9.59
CA LEU A 69 -19.22 9.43 -9.72
C LEU A 69 -18.58 10.45 -8.80
N ASP A 70 -18.44 10.11 -7.51
CA ASP A 70 -17.87 10.98 -6.49
C ASP A 70 -17.32 10.15 -5.34
N ARG A 71 -16.25 10.62 -4.70
CA ARG A 71 -15.62 9.96 -3.56
C ARG A 71 -14.95 10.99 -2.67
N GLY A 72 -15.11 10.82 -1.35
CA GLY A 72 -14.47 11.71 -0.41
C GLY A 72 -14.37 11.15 1.00
N VAL A 73 -13.57 11.83 1.82
CA VAL A 73 -13.40 11.54 3.25
C VAL A 73 -14.46 12.21 4.12
N SER A 74 -15.22 13.16 3.57
CA SER A 74 -16.32 13.80 4.27
C SER A 74 -17.34 14.29 3.25
N SER A 75 -18.60 13.88 3.42
CA SER A 75 -19.70 14.47 2.66
C SER A 75 -19.86 15.94 3.08
N PRO A 76 -19.82 16.92 2.15
CA PRO A 76 -19.77 18.35 2.50
C PRO A 76 -20.91 18.86 3.39
N ARG A 77 -22.09 18.24 3.31
CA ARG A 77 -23.22 18.55 4.19
C ARG A 77 -23.43 17.57 5.33
N GLY A 78 -22.54 16.59 5.45
CA GLY A 78 -22.58 15.57 6.47
C GLY A 78 -23.92 14.86 6.41
N VAL A 79 -24.07 13.91 5.48
CA VAL A 79 -25.15 12.92 5.57
C VAL A 79 -24.93 12.16 6.89
N ASN A 80 -25.42 12.74 7.99
CA ASN A 80 -25.08 12.43 9.38
C ASN A 80 -25.94 11.27 9.92
N VAL A 81 -26.63 10.55 9.03
CA VAL A 81 -27.55 9.47 9.36
C VAL A 81 -26.82 8.12 9.34
N GLY A 82 -25.80 7.98 10.20
CA GLY A 82 -25.12 6.71 10.43
C GLY A 82 -24.48 6.08 9.17
N ALA A 83 -23.99 4.84 9.31
CA ALA A 83 -23.64 4.05 8.13
C ALA A 83 -24.93 3.73 7.38
N HIS A 84 -25.03 4.18 6.13
CA HIS A 84 -26.21 3.92 5.32
C HIS A 84 -25.82 3.81 3.85
N GLU A 85 -26.74 3.21 3.12
CA GLU A 85 -26.58 2.81 1.74
C GLU A 85 -27.67 3.54 0.97
N VAL A 86 -27.28 4.11 -0.15
CA VAL A 86 -28.16 4.90 -0.98
C VAL A 86 -28.24 4.23 -2.34
N GLN A 87 -29.47 4.02 -2.80
CA GLN A 87 -29.74 3.67 -4.17
C GLN A 87 -30.63 4.76 -4.75
N VAL A 88 -30.20 5.36 -5.85
CA VAL A 88 -30.97 6.37 -6.58
C VAL A 88 -31.27 5.80 -7.95
N ALA A 89 -32.55 5.66 -8.29
CA ALA A 89 -32.99 5.03 -9.53
C ALA A 89 -33.70 6.01 -10.49
N SER A 90 -33.80 7.29 -10.13
CA SER A 90 -34.50 8.29 -10.95
C SER A 90 -33.89 9.69 -10.84
N ASP A 91 -34.10 10.52 -11.85
CA ASP A 91 -33.73 11.95 -11.85
C ASP A 91 -34.36 12.71 -10.67
N ALA A 92 -35.60 12.37 -10.31
CA ALA A 92 -36.31 13.00 -9.21
C ALA A 92 -35.65 12.69 -7.86
N ASP A 93 -35.26 11.43 -7.65
CA ASP A 93 -34.54 11.01 -6.45
C ASP A 93 -33.15 11.62 -6.42
N TRP A 94 -32.46 11.73 -7.56
CA TRP A 94 -31.13 12.33 -7.65
C TRP A 94 -31.13 13.81 -7.30
N THR A 95 -32.12 14.54 -7.82
CA THR A 95 -32.34 15.96 -7.53
C THR A 95 -32.66 16.19 -6.04
N THR A 96 -33.31 15.21 -5.40
CA THR A 96 -33.63 15.25 -3.97
C THR A 96 -32.42 14.89 -3.10
N PHE A 97 -31.70 13.84 -3.49
CA PHE A 97 -30.56 13.30 -2.76
C PHE A 97 -29.33 14.23 -2.82
N TRP A 98 -28.96 14.70 -4.01
CA TRP A 98 -27.67 15.40 -4.19
C TRP A 98 -27.49 16.61 -3.26
N PRO A 99 -28.48 17.50 -3.05
CA PRO A 99 -28.34 18.61 -2.11
C PRO A 99 -28.14 18.20 -0.65
N THR A 100 -28.50 16.96 -0.28
CA THR A 100 -28.21 16.41 1.06
C THR A 100 -26.76 15.94 1.18
N HIS A 101 -26.18 15.47 0.07
CA HIS A 101 -24.77 15.07 -0.03
C HIS A 101 -23.84 16.28 -0.18
N SER A 102 -24.05 17.09 -1.22
CA SER A 102 -23.20 18.22 -1.57
C SER A 102 -24.01 19.38 -2.14
N ALA A 103 -23.81 20.57 -1.57
CA ALA A 103 -24.30 21.83 -2.15
C ALA A 103 -23.20 22.64 -2.84
N VAL A 104 -21.96 22.16 -2.79
CA VAL A 104 -20.79 22.87 -3.31
C VAL A 104 -20.40 22.35 -4.69
N ILE A 105 -20.63 21.07 -4.94
CA ILE A 105 -20.26 20.38 -6.17
C ILE A 105 -21.51 20.19 -7.00
N THR A 106 -21.44 20.45 -8.30
CA THR A 106 -22.52 20.15 -9.26
C THR A 106 -22.69 18.63 -9.37
N PRO A 107 -23.93 18.09 -9.36
CA PRO A 107 -24.15 16.66 -9.53
C PRO A 107 -23.58 16.17 -10.85
N PRO A 108 -22.85 15.03 -10.86
CA PRO A 108 -22.55 14.31 -12.07
C PRO A 108 -23.83 14.00 -12.87
N ALA A 109 -23.73 14.06 -14.19
CA ALA A 109 -24.81 13.62 -15.08
C ALA A 109 -24.90 12.09 -15.04
N VAL A 110 -26.12 11.56 -14.90
CA VAL A 110 -26.43 10.13 -14.87
C VAL A 110 -27.62 9.89 -15.79
N ASP A 111 -27.54 8.89 -16.68
CA ASP A 111 -28.66 8.53 -17.56
C ASP A 111 -29.57 7.54 -16.82
N PHE A 112 -30.53 8.04 -16.02
CA PHE A 112 -31.41 7.17 -15.22
C PHE A 112 -32.35 6.28 -16.04
N THR A 113 -32.35 6.41 -17.38
CA THR A 113 -33.01 5.42 -18.25
C THR A 113 -32.22 4.13 -18.40
N ARG A 114 -30.93 4.14 -18.03
CA ARG A 114 -29.98 3.02 -18.15
C ARG A 114 -29.19 2.74 -16.88
N GLU A 115 -29.05 3.76 -16.02
CA GLU A 115 -28.18 3.74 -14.86
C GLU A 115 -28.95 3.99 -13.56
N SER A 116 -28.37 3.50 -12.48
CA SER A 116 -28.74 3.78 -11.11
C SER A 116 -27.48 4.16 -10.34
N VAL A 117 -27.63 5.04 -9.34
CA VAL A 117 -26.51 5.44 -8.47
C VAL A 117 -26.55 4.59 -7.21
N LEU A 118 -25.42 3.97 -6.88
CA LEU A 118 -25.18 3.31 -5.60
C LEU A 118 -24.21 4.16 -4.78
N GLY A 119 -24.55 4.38 -3.52
CA GLY A 119 -23.74 5.13 -2.58
C GLY A 119 -23.52 4.35 -1.30
N THR A 120 -22.27 4.33 -0.83
CA THR A 120 -21.94 3.85 0.52
C THR A 120 -21.42 5.02 1.34
N PHE A 121 -21.97 5.19 2.54
CA PHE A 121 -21.53 6.17 3.52
C PHE A 121 -21.10 5.44 4.78
N MET A 122 -19.90 5.74 5.27
CA MET A 122 -19.43 5.26 6.57
C MET A 122 -20.00 6.13 7.70
N ALA A 123 -20.24 5.49 8.85
CA ALA A 123 -20.57 6.22 10.06
C ALA A 123 -19.45 7.22 10.42
N PRO A 124 -19.80 8.33 11.11
CA PRO A 124 -18.80 9.29 11.58
C PRO A 124 -17.70 8.57 12.39
N THR A 125 -16.49 8.52 11.82
CA THR A 125 -15.38 7.78 12.42
C THR A 125 -14.31 8.77 12.89
N PRO A 126 -13.90 8.72 14.16
CA PRO A 126 -12.82 9.58 14.64
C PRO A 126 -11.51 9.13 14.00
N GLY A 127 -10.83 10.05 13.33
CA GLY A 127 -9.53 9.79 12.72
C GLY A 127 -9.41 10.39 11.34
N ASN A 128 -8.17 10.76 11.01
CA ASN A 128 -7.77 11.06 9.66
C ASN A 128 -7.68 9.75 8.85
N ALA A 129 -7.96 9.85 7.56
CA ALA A 129 -7.71 8.79 6.58
C ALA A 129 -8.64 7.56 6.59
N ASN A 130 -9.82 7.56 7.20
CA ASN A 130 -10.78 6.49 6.89
C ASN A 130 -11.35 6.68 5.47
N GLY A 131 -11.64 5.58 4.79
CA GLY A 131 -12.12 5.54 3.42
C GLY A 131 -13.07 4.36 3.19
N THR A 132 -14.06 4.54 2.33
CA THR A 132 -14.90 3.46 1.81
C THR A 132 -14.81 3.45 0.28
N GLN A 133 -14.91 2.26 -0.31
CA GLN A 133 -14.84 2.08 -1.74
C GLN A 133 -15.76 0.96 -2.20
N VAL A 134 -16.55 1.20 -3.25
CA VAL A 134 -17.22 0.13 -4.00
C VAL A 134 -16.18 -0.57 -4.87
N ILE A 135 -15.97 -1.87 -4.62
CA ILE A 135 -15.00 -2.71 -5.34
C ILE A 135 -15.67 -3.51 -6.44
N ASN A 136 -16.89 -3.97 -6.19
CA ASN A 136 -17.65 -4.73 -7.15
C ASN A 136 -19.14 -4.43 -7.03
N VAL A 137 -19.87 -4.58 -8.13
CA VAL A 137 -21.32 -4.57 -8.16
C VAL A 137 -21.76 -5.82 -8.89
N TRP A 138 -22.70 -6.53 -8.29
CA TRP A 138 -23.31 -7.71 -8.86
C TRP A 138 -24.80 -7.56 -8.93
N ARG A 139 -25.41 -8.34 -9.81
CA ARG A 139 -26.85 -8.54 -9.91
C ARG A 139 -27.19 -9.95 -9.49
N ASP A 140 -28.11 -10.09 -8.55
CA ASP A 140 -28.70 -11.39 -8.25
C ASP A 140 -29.60 -11.81 -9.42
N LEU A 141 -29.29 -12.92 -10.07
CA LEU A 141 -30.06 -13.39 -11.23
C LEU A 141 -31.46 -13.89 -10.86
N THR A 142 -31.74 -14.10 -9.58
CA THR A 142 -33.02 -14.59 -9.06
C THR A 142 -33.95 -13.45 -8.69
N SER A 143 -33.45 -12.47 -7.94
CA SER A 143 -34.26 -11.34 -7.46
C SER A 143 -34.10 -10.07 -8.28
N ASP A 144 -33.11 -10.00 -9.18
CA ASP A 144 -32.72 -8.80 -9.92
C ASP A 144 -32.23 -7.64 -9.01
N ASP A 145 -31.95 -7.94 -7.74
CA ASP A 145 -31.38 -6.99 -6.78
C ASP A 145 -29.91 -6.71 -7.11
N LEU A 146 -29.45 -5.50 -6.76
CA LEU A 146 -28.05 -5.14 -6.84
C LEU A 146 -27.35 -5.46 -5.53
N ARG A 147 -26.15 -6.02 -5.64
CA ARG A 147 -25.27 -6.28 -4.51
C ARG A 147 -23.94 -5.58 -4.71
N ALA A 148 -23.57 -4.70 -3.80
CA ALA A 148 -22.27 -4.04 -3.84
C ALA A 148 -21.30 -4.67 -2.84
N LEU A 149 -20.08 -4.99 -3.29
CA LEU A 149 -18.96 -5.24 -2.40
C LEU A 149 -18.31 -3.91 -2.05
N VAL A 150 -18.43 -3.53 -0.80
CA VAL A 150 -17.84 -2.31 -0.28
C VAL A 150 -16.68 -2.65 0.62
N ARG A 151 -15.61 -1.88 0.48
CA ARG A 151 -14.36 -2.08 1.18
C ARG A 151 -14.02 -0.85 2.00
N GLU A 152 -13.74 -1.07 3.27
CA GLU A 152 -13.20 -0.05 4.14
C GLU A 152 -11.66 -0.08 4.09
N PHE A 153 -11.05 1.11 4.09
CA PHE A 153 -9.60 1.25 4.05
C PHE A 153 -9.14 2.45 4.88
N ARG A 154 -7.87 2.40 5.32
CA ARG A 154 -7.17 3.55 5.87
C ARG A 154 -6.19 4.09 4.83
N GLN A 155 -6.34 5.36 4.50
CA GLN A 155 -5.53 6.11 3.54
C GLN A 155 -4.17 6.46 4.17
N GLY A 156 -3.28 5.47 4.30
CA GLY A 156 -1.88 5.63 4.70
C GLY A 156 -1.67 6.07 6.16
N ALA A 157 -0.98 5.23 6.93
CA ALA A 157 -0.56 5.51 8.31
C ALA A 157 0.49 6.64 8.45
N TRP A 158 0.79 7.38 7.37
CA TRP A 158 1.87 8.38 7.35
C TRP A 158 1.44 9.76 7.86
N ALA A 159 0.14 9.98 8.06
CA ALA A 159 -0.33 11.19 8.69
C ALA A 159 -0.30 11.04 10.22
N THR A 160 0.87 11.26 10.82
CA THR A 160 1.06 11.54 12.27
C THR A 160 0.34 12.82 12.74
N ALA A 161 -0.66 13.29 12.00
CA ALA A 161 -1.42 14.48 12.32
C ALA A 161 -2.23 14.24 13.59
N THR A 162 -1.87 14.99 14.63
CA THR A 162 -2.50 15.04 15.95
C THR A 162 -3.95 15.55 15.95
N VAL A 163 -4.50 15.93 14.78
CA VAL A 163 -5.86 16.44 14.67
C VAL A 163 -6.82 15.31 14.33
N ARG A 164 -7.62 14.90 15.33
CA ARG A 164 -8.75 13.99 15.12
C ARG A 164 -9.89 14.78 14.46
N VAL A 165 -9.95 14.73 13.13
CA VAL A 165 -11.14 15.17 12.39
C VAL A 165 -12.10 13.99 12.31
N THR A 166 -13.36 14.19 12.67
CA THR A 166 -14.41 13.20 12.40
C THR A 166 -14.70 13.23 10.90
N THR A 167 -14.51 12.09 10.25
CA THR A 167 -14.74 11.93 8.81
C THR A 167 -16.00 11.09 8.57
N THR A 168 -16.69 11.37 7.46
CA THR A 168 -17.80 10.55 6.93
C THR A 168 -17.45 10.11 5.51
N PRO A 169 -16.54 9.12 5.37
CA PRO A 169 -16.12 8.67 4.05
C PRO A 169 -17.30 8.15 3.23
N TYR A 170 -17.27 8.43 1.93
CA TYR A 170 -18.29 7.98 0.99
C TYR A 170 -17.69 7.60 -0.37
N ASP A 171 -18.41 6.75 -1.09
CA ASP A 171 -18.16 6.42 -2.50
C ASP A 171 -19.50 6.29 -3.23
N LEU A 172 -19.64 7.03 -4.33
CA LEU A 172 -20.81 7.02 -5.21
C LEU A 172 -20.40 6.46 -6.57
N VAL A 173 -21.17 5.50 -7.08
CA VAL A 173 -20.95 4.88 -8.40
C VAL A 173 -22.25 4.82 -9.20
N ALA A 174 -22.18 4.98 -10.52
CA ALA A 174 -23.26 4.67 -11.44
C ALA A 174 -23.10 3.23 -11.95
N CYS A 175 -24.20 2.49 -12.05
CA CYS A 175 -24.21 1.12 -12.59
C CYS A 175 -25.54 0.84 -13.30
N ALA A 176 -25.60 -0.21 -14.12
CA ALA A 176 -26.80 -0.52 -14.90
C ALA A 176 -28.04 -0.77 -14.00
N THR A 177 -29.16 -0.11 -14.31
CA THR A 177 -30.42 -0.20 -13.54
C THR A 177 -30.95 -1.65 -13.46
N PRO A 178 -31.56 -2.06 -12.33
CA PRO A 178 -32.35 -3.30 -12.26
C PRO A 178 -33.39 -3.36 -13.39
N VAL A 179 -33.59 -4.53 -14.01
CA VAL A 179 -34.60 -4.71 -15.09
C VAL A 179 -36.01 -4.46 -14.57
N SER A 180 -36.24 -4.83 -13.31
CA SER A 180 -37.50 -4.66 -12.59
C SER A 180 -37.82 -3.20 -12.22
N GLY A 181 -36.84 -2.29 -12.27
CA GLY A 181 -36.98 -0.92 -11.75
C GLY A 181 -37.27 -0.83 -10.24
N GLN A 182 -37.24 -1.96 -9.51
CA GLN A 182 -37.56 -2.06 -8.08
C GLN A 182 -36.53 -2.87 -7.28
N GLY A 183 -35.37 -3.18 -7.87
CA GLY A 183 -34.31 -3.89 -7.18
C GLY A 183 -33.84 -3.13 -5.94
N SER A 184 -33.67 -3.86 -4.84
CA SER A 184 -33.05 -3.37 -3.61
C SER A 184 -31.52 -3.46 -3.71
N LEU A 185 -30.83 -2.58 -2.99
CA LEU A 185 -29.38 -2.64 -2.82
C LEU A 185 -29.07 -3.41 -1.53
N THR A 186 -28.33 -4.51 -1.66
CA THR A 186 -27.67 -5.15 -0.52
C THR A 186 -26.18 -4.83 -0.58
N VAL A 187 -25.63 -4.24 0.48
CA VAL A 187 -24.18 -4.03 0.55
C VAL A 187 -23.52 -5.09 1.42
N GLU A 188 -22.51 -5.73 0.85
CA GLU A 188 -21.58 -6.54 1.61
C GLU A 188 -20.34 -5.71 1.95
N ARG A 189 -20.11 -5.50 3.25
CA ARG A 189 -18.96 -4.73 3.74
C ARG A 189 -17.81 -5.66 4.14
N GLN A 190 -16.68 -5.47 3.47
CA GLN A 190 -15.38 -5.96 3.92
C GLN A 190 -14.84 -4.97 4.95
N ALA A 191 -15.05 -5.30 6.23
CA ALA A 191 -14.62 -4.49 7.34
C ALA A 191 -13.09 -4.54 7.46
N LEU A 192 -12.48 -3.36 7.52
CA LEU A 192 -11.07 -3.26 7.91
C LEU A 192 -10.98 -3.60 9.40
N LEU A 193 -10.20 -4.61 9.73
CA LEU A 193 -9.95 -4.91 11.13
C LEU A 193 -8.89 -3.95 11.65
N ASP A 194 -9.26 -3.18 12.67
CA ASP A 194 -8.30 -2.43 13.45
C ASP A 194 -7.32 -3.40 14.11
N PHE A 195 -6.04 -3.06 14.02
CA PHE A 195 -4.99 -3.82 14.67
C PHE A 195 -3.96 -2.92 15.35
N GLU A 196 -3.37 -3.47 16.40
CA GLU A 196 -2.23 -2.90 17.09
C GLU A 196 -1.09 -3.91 17.05
N VAL A 197 0.11 -3.45 16.69
CA VAL A 197 1.31 -4.28 16.79
C VAL A 197 1.66 -4.41 18.26
N LEU A 198 1.41 -5.58 18.85
CA LEU A 198 1.85 -5.88 20.20
C LEU A 198 3.37 -6.09 20.24
N GLU A 199 3.86 -6.76 19.21
CA GLU A 199 5.26 -7.15 19.12
C GLU A 199 5.67 -7.32 17.65
N ALA A 200 6.91 -6.96 17.36
CA ALA A 200 7.57 -7.26 16.10
C ALA A 200 9.04 -7.59 16.39
N GLY A 201 9.58 -8.56 15.68
CA GLY A 201 10.97 -8.97 15.84
C GLY A 201 11.56 -9.55 14.57
N ALA A 202 12.88 -9.65 14.54
CA ALA A 202 13.63 -10.26 13.44
C ALA A 202 13.82 -11.77 13.64
N ASP A 203 13.71 -12.26 14.89
CA ASP A 203 14.11 -13.61 15.27
C ASP A 203 12.96 -14.36 15.91
N ASN A 204 12.15 -15.04 15.09
CA ASN A 204 11.25 -16.07 15.58
C ASN A 204 12.02 -17.39 15.74
N ALA A 205 11.96 -18.01 16.93
CA ALA A 205 12.70 -19.24 17.20
C ALA A 205 12.28 -20.42 16.28
N LEU A 206 11.07 -20.38 15.70
CA LEU A 206 10.59 -21.40 14.77
C LEU A 206 11.44 -21.42 13.49
N GLY A 207 11.62 -20.28 12.84
CA GLY A 207 12.39 -20.17 11.61
C GLY A 207 13.90 -20.09 11.83
N VAL A 208 14.37 -19.59 12.98
CA VAL A 208 15.80 -19.62 13.31
C VAL A 208 16.30 -21.07 13.48
N ASN A 209 15.48 -21.95 14.05
CA ASN A 209 15.84 -23.35 14.29
C ASN A 209 15.52 -24.29 13.12
N ASP A 210 14.72 -23.85 12.14
CA ASP A 210 14.35 -24.64 10.97
C ASP A 210 14.58 -23.85 9.65
N PRO A 211 15.66 -24.14 8.91
CA PRO A 211 15.92 -23.53 7.61
C PRO A 211 14.87 -23.83 6.53
N ALA A 212 14.03 -24.85 6.71
CA ALA A 212 12.91 -25.15 5.82
C ALA A 212 11.65 -24.34 6.15
N TYR A 213 11.67 -23.53 7.21
CA TYR A 213 10.53 -22.74 7.63
C TYR A 213 10.18 -21.65 6.61
N THR A 214 9.00 -21.77 6.01
CA THR A 214 8.51 -20.85 4.98
C THR A 214 7.72 -19.67 5.53
N GLY A 215 7.63 -19.52 6.85
CA GLY A 215 6.72 -18.55 7.45
C GLY A 215 5.28 -19.04 7.47
N GLY A 216 4.36 -18.16 7.84
CA GLY A 216 2.94 -18.46 7.85
C GLY A 216 2.10 -17.44 8.60
N LEU A 217 0.80 -17.70 8.61
CA LEU A 217 -0.17 -16.95 9.40
C LEU A 217 -0.75 -17.83 10.49
N GLN A 218 -0.88 -17.27 11.68
CA GLN A 218 -1.49 -17.93 12.82
C GLN A 218 -2.58 -17.02 13.41
N VAL A 219 -3.70 -17.61 13.84
CA VAL A 219 -4.76 -16.89 14.57
C VAL A 219 -4.99 -17.56 15.90
N PHE A 220 -4.98 -16.77 16.96
CA PHE A 220 -5.28 -17.21 18.31
C PHE A 220 -6.53 -16.49 18.79
N ARG A 221 -7.54 -17.26 19.17
CA ARG A 221 -8.81 -16.75 19.72
C ARG A 221 -8.96 -17.05 21.21
N ASP A 222 -7.95 -17.68 21.79
CA ASP A 222 -7.91 -18.00 23.20
C ASP A 222 -6.48 -17.92 23.74
N ALA A 223 -6.38 -17.70 25.05
CA ALA A 223 -5.11 -17.52 25.73
C ALA A 223 -4.27 -18.79 25.75
N ALA A 224 -4.88 -19.98 25.78
CA ALA A 224 -4.13 -21.23 25.90
C ALA A 224 -3.33 -21.49 24.62
N ALA A 225 -3.96 -21.37 23.46
CA ALA A 225 -3.32 -21.50 22.15
C ALA A 225 -2.23 -20.44 21.94
N PHE A 226 -2.52 -19.17 22.27
CA PHE A 226 -1.52 -18.10 22.15
C PHE A 226 -0.32 -18.32 23.06
N ASN A 227 -0.54 -18.66 24.33
CA ASN A 227 0.55 -18.89 25.29
C ASN A 227 1.43 -20.07 24.88
N ALA A 228 0.83 -21.15 24.36
CA ALA A 228 1.56 -22.31 23.87
C ALA A 228 2.43 -21.96 22.65
N PHE A 229 1.89 -21.20 21.70
CA PHE A 229 2.66 -20.70 20.56
C PHE A 229 3.76 -19.72 20.98
N TYR A 230 3.45 -18.77 21.86
CA TYR A 230 4.39 -17.75 22.31
C TYR A 230 5.57 -18.38 23.08
N ALA A 231 5.34 -19.44 23.86
CA ALA A 231 6.42 -20.17 24.52
C ALA A 231 7.38 -20.86 23.53
N GLN A 232 6.91 -21.24 22.34
CA GLN A 232 7.77 -21.74 21.27
C GLN A 232 8.51 -20.59 20.59
N LEU A 233 7.84 -19.46 20.41
CA LEU A 233 8.39 -18.26 19.79
C LEU A 233 9.50 -17.62 20.65
N HIS A 234 9.27 -17.53 21.97
CA HIS A 234 10.15 -16.94 22.98
C HIS A 234 10.23 -17.80 24.24
N PRO A 235 11.10 -18.84 24.26
CA PRO A 235 11.25 -19.69 25.42
C PRO A 235 11.60 -18.91 26.69
N GLY A 236 10.80 -19.10 27.75
CA GLY A 236 11.00 -18.45 29.06
C GLY A 236 10.51 -17.00 29.15
N VAL A 237 9.97 -16.42 28.07
CA VAL A 237 9.38 -15.08 28.08
C VAL A 237 7.87 -15.19 28.23
N ARG A 238 7.28 -14.33 29.07
CA ARG A 238 5.83 -14.27 29.24
C ARG A 238 5.17 -13.53 28.06
N PRO A 239 4.08 -14.05 27.47
CA PRO A 239 3.35 -13.35 26.43
C PRO A 239 2.74 -12.02 26.90
N PRO A 240 2.53 -11.05 25.99
CA PRO A 240 1.71 -9.88 26.25
C PRO A 240 0.31 -10.27 26.76
N ALA A 241 -0.24 -9.47 27.67
CA ALA A 241 -1.59 -9.68 28.18
C ALA A 241 -2.64 -9.24 27.15
N VAL A 242 -3.56 -10.14 26.81
CA VAL A 242 -4.61 -9.91 25.80
C VAL A 242 -5.95 -10.37 26.39
N ASP A 243 -6.99 -9.56 26.22
CA ASP A 243 -8.35 -9.93 26.60
C ASP A 243 -9.02 -10.66 25.44
N PHE A 244 -8.94 -12.00 25.42
CA PHE A 244 -9.50 -12.81 24.33
C PHE A 244 -11.05 -12.81 24.25
N GLN A 245 -11.74 -12.13 25.18
CA GLN A 245 -13.18 -11.85 25.04
C GLN A 245 -13.43 -10.65 24.11
N ARG A 246 -12.43 -9.78 23.95
CA ARG A 246 -12.52 -8.53 23.19
C ARG A 246 -11.56 -8.48 22.03
N ASP A 247 -10.56 -9.33 22.00
CA ASP A 247 -9.49 -9.32 21.02
C ASP A 247 -9.17 -10.74 20.54
N MET A 248 -8.52 -10.83 19.40
CA MET A 248 -7.80 -12.01 18.94
C MET A 248 -6.37 -11.61 18.58
N ILE A 249 -5.50 -12.60 18.40
CA ILE A 249 -4.13 -12.37 17.95
C ILE A 249 -3.93 -12.95 16.57
N VAL A 250 -3.34 -12.15 15.68
CA VAL A 250 -2.88 -12.58 14.36
C VAL A 250 -1.36 -12.53 14.34
N GLY A 251 -0.72 -13.68 14.22
CA GLY A 251 0.72 -13.81 14.03
C GLY A 251 1.06 -13.85 12.54
N VAL A 252 1.87 -12.90 12.09
CA VAL A 252 2.41 -12.85 10.72
C VAL A 252 3.88 -13.21 10.79
N LEU A 253 4.22 -14.40 10.31
CA LEU A 253 5.56 -14.99 10.45
C LEU A 253 6.23 -15.03 9.08
N GLY A 254 7.39 -14.39 8.97
CA GLY A 254 8.24 -14.45 7.79
C GLY A 254 9.00 -15.78 7.70
N PRO A 255 9.46 -16.14 6.50
CA PRO A 255 10.30 -17.31 6.30
C PRO A 255 11.66 -17.17 6.99
N HIS A 256 12.38 -18.28 7.08
CA HIS A 256 13.81 -18.28 7.35
C HIS A 256 14.53 -17.51 6.23
N ILE A 257 15.28 -16.48 6.60
CA ILE A 257 16.07 -15.68 5.66
C ILE A 257 17.52 -15.71 6.16
N PRO A 258 18.47 -16.27 5.37
CA PRO A 258 19.89 -16.33 5.75
C PRO A 258 20.59 -14.98 5.51
N ARG A 259 19.92 -13.89 5.85
CA ARG A 259 20.39 -12.50 5.73
C ARG A 259 19.77 -11.71 6.87
N PHE A 260 20.49 -10.72 7.36
CA PHE A 260 20.03 -9.84 8.44
C PHE A 260 19.22 -8.65 7.92
N GLY A 261 18.41 -8.10 8.83
CA GLY A 261 17.66 -6.86 8.85
C GLY A 261 16.33 -6.90 8.10
N ASN A 262 15.76 -8.09 7.91
CA ASN A 262 14.44 -8.24 7.36
C ASN A 262 13.37 -7.92 8.42
N SER A 263 12.26 -7.35 7.98
CA SER A 263 11.09 -7.18 8.83
C SER A 263 9.85 -7.66 8.11
N VAL A 264 8.87 -8.14 8.88
CA VAL A 264 7.52 -8.30 8.37
C VAL A 264 6.79 -7.00 8.64
N GLU A 265 6.04 -6.52 7.66
CA GLU A 265 5.12 -5.41 7.80
C GLU A 265 3.74 -5.86 7.35
N THR A 266 2.79 -5.78 8.27
CA THR A 266 1.39 -6.03 7.96
C THR A 266 0.78 -4.75 7.43
N LEU A 267 0.40 -4.78 6.17
CA LEU A 267 -0.20 -3.65 5.47
C LEU A 267 -1.68 -3.54 5.78
N ARG A 268 -2.36 -4.69 5.92
CA ARG A 268 -3.81 -4.74 6.02
C ARG A 268 -4.35 -6.03 6.62
N LEU A 269 -5.41 -5.92 7.42
CA LEU A 269 -6.29 -7.02 7.80
C LEU A 269 -7.73 -6.73 7.41
N VAL A 270 -8.36 -7.67 6.72
CA VAL A 270 -9.75 -7.55 6.25
C VAL A 270 -10.55 -8.73 6.73
N HIS A 271 -11.73 -8.48 7.27
CA HIS A 271 -12.71 -9.53 7.50
C HIS A 271 -13.64 -9.62 6.28
N ASP A 272 -13.61 -10.77 5.63
CA ASP A 272 -14.45 -11.15 4.49
C ASP A 272 -15.59 -12.05 4.99
N PRO A 273 -16.79 -11.50 5.22
CA PRO A 273 -17.89 -12.26 5.79
C PRO A 273 -18.45 -13.31 4.81
N ALA A 274 -18.51 -13.06 3.50
CA ALA A 274 -18.95 -14.08 2.54
C ALA A 274 -17.98 -15.26 2.47
N GLY A 275 -16.69 -15.00 2.50
CA GLY A 275 -15.66 -16.04 2.54
C GLY A 275 -15.51 -16.70 3.91
N ASN A 276 -16.16 -16.15 4.95
CA ASN A 276 -15.88 -16.42 6.36
C ASN A 276 -14.37 -16.50 6.59
N ALA A 277 -13.66 -15.43 6.21
CA ALA A 277 -12.20 -15.40 6.20
C ALA A 277 -11.63 -14.08 6.72
N ILE A 278 -10.46 -14.17 7.38
CA ILE A 278 -9.62 -13.02 7.70
C ILE A 278 -8.49 -13.02 6.69
N ARG A 279 -8.44 -11.99 5.86
CA ARG A 279 -7.39 -11.84 4.85
C ARG A 279 -6.32 -10.91 5.39
N VAL A 280 -5.09 -11.40 5.41
CA VAL A 280 -3.93 -10.64 5.92
C VAL A 280 -2.99 -10.37 4.76
N ARG A 281 -2.82 -9.10 4.46
CA ARG A 281 -1.81 -8.64 3.50
C ARG A 281 -0.61 -8.15 4.26
N SER A 282 0.52 -8.79 3.98
CA SER A 282 1.80 -8.48 4.61
C SER A 282 2.91 -8.54 3.57
N ARG A 283 4.01 -7.88 3.89
CA ARG A 283 5.23 -7.93 3.10
C ARG A 283 6.42 -8.19 3.99
N VAL A 284 7.44 -8.85 3.43
CA VAL A 284 8.75 -8.93 4.05
C VAL A 284 9.62 -7.85 3.43
N ASN A 285 10.00 -6.87 4.23
CA ASN A 285 10.93 -5.83 3.84
C ASN A 285 12.36 -6.35 4.03
N PRO A 286 13.20 -6.37 2.99
CA PRO A 286 14.62 -6.64 3.18
C PRO A 286 15.30 -5.49 3.92
N TYR A 287 16.41 -5.80 4.59
CA TYR A 287 17.27 -4.78 5.19
C TYR A 287 17.71 -3.74 4.18
N ARG A 288 17.53 -2.46 4.54
CA ARG A 288 17.93 -1.32 3.71
C ARG A 288 19.15 -0.57 4.24
N GLY A 289 19.86 -1.08 5.25
CA GLY A 289 20.96 -0.37 5.89
C GLY A 289 22.34 -0.49 5.20
N GLY A 290 23.27 0.38 5.60
CA GLY A 290 24.52 0.72 4.89
C GLY A 290 25.82 -0.02 5.27
N ALA A 291 25.81 -1.02 6.16
CA ALA A 291 26.97 -1.91 6.39
C ALA A 291 26.57 -3.39 6.35
N ALA A 292 27.43 -4.29 5.81
CA ALA A 292 27.01 -5.65 5.46
C ALA A 292 26.78 -6.30 6.81
N PRO A 293 25.53 -6.57 7.15
CA PRO A 293 25.28 -7.02 8.49
C PRO A 293 25.99 -8.36 8.67
N PRO A 294 26.45 -8.67 9.90
CA PRO A 294 26.98 -10.00 10.17
C PRO A 294 25.96 -11.04 9.68
N PRO A 295 26.41 -12.20 9.17
CA PRO A 295 25.52 -13.27 8.78
C PRO A 295 24.73 -13.70 10.02
N ALA A 296 23.50 -13.20 10.11
CA ALA A 296 22.51 -13.61 11.08
C ALA A 296 21.40 -14.30 10.31
N VAL A 297 20.95 -15.41 10.87
CA VAL A 297 19.71 -16.06 10.45
C VAL A 297 18.58 -15.29 11.09
N GLU A 298 17.64 -14.84 10.28
CA GLU A 298 16.44 -14.16 10.76
C GLU A 298 15.20 -14.91 10.32
N ALA A 299 14.17 -14.78 11.13
CA ALA A 299 12.82 -15.20 10.82
C ALA A 299 11.89 -14.10 11.35
N PRO A 300 11.66 -13.02 10.57
CA PRO A 300 10.97 -11.85 11.08
C PRO A 300 9.51 -12.17 11.38
N TYR A 301 8.90 -11.45 12.32
CA TYR A 301 7.50 -11.67 12.70
C TYR A 301 6.83 -10.38 13.17
N GLN A 302 5.49 -10.40 13.14
CA GLN A 302 4.63 -9.45 13.84
C GLN A 302 3.50 -10.19 14.57
N LEU A 303 3.23 -9.80 15.81
CA LEU A 303 2.05 -10.20 16.57
C LEU A 303 1.10 -9.02 16.67
N LEU A 304 -0.09 -9.20 16.14
CA LEU A 304 -1.10 -8.17 16.02
C LEU A 304 -2.26 -8.47 16.96
N ARG A 305 -2.63 -7.51 17.80
CA ARG A 305 -3.91 -7.51 18.50
C ARG A 305 -4.96 -6.98 17.54
N VAL A 306 -6.04 -7.72 17.37
CA VAL A 306 -7.07 -7.45 16.37
C VAL A 306 -8.44 -7.62 17.02
N SER A 307 -9.41 -6.78 16.66
CA SER A 307 -10.80 -6.99 17.06
C SER A 307 -11.29 -8.39 16.66
N PRO A 308 -12.21 -9.02 17.42
CA PRO A 308 -12.59 -10.41 17.20
C PRO A 308 -13.30 -10.55 15.86
N ALA A 309 -12.82 -11.47 15.04
CA ALA A 309 -13.48 -11.84 13.80
C ALA A 309 -13.55 -13.37 13.68
N ALA A 310 -14.67 -13.84 13.14
CA ALA A 310 -14.84 -15.24 12.78
C ALA A 310 -14.06 -15.55 11.49
N GLY A 311 -13.91 -16.83 11.20
CA GLY A 311 -13.43 -17.28 9.89
C GLY A 311 -12.01 -17.80 9.81
N THR A 312 -11.71 -18.38 8.65
CA THR A 312 -10.40 -18.95 8.30
C THR A 312 -9.40 -17.85 7.94
N ILE A 313 -8.16 -17.95 8.40
CA ILE A 313 -7.14 -16.99 7.98
C ILE A 313 -6.63 -17.33 6.58
N ARG A 314 -6.50 -16.32 5.73
CA ARG A 314 -5.92 -16.44 4.39
C ARG A 314 -4.81 -15.42 4.22
N ALA A 315 -3.66 -15.91 3.77
CA ALA A 315 -2.54 -15.05 3.43
C ALA A 315 -2.75 -14.48 2.03
N GLU A 316 -2.76 -13.16 1.94
CA GLU A 316 -2.53 -12.45 0.69
C GLU A 316 -1.04 -12.12 0.66
N ALA A 317 -0.23 -13.10 0.25
CA ALA A 317 1.21 -12.90 0.15
C ALA A 317 1.50 -12.04 -1.08
N GLU A 318 2.09 -10.86 -0.86
CA GLU A 318 2.77 -10.18 -1.94
C GLU A 318 4.03 -10.97 -2.31
N ALA A 319 4.17 -11.31 -3.59
CA ALA A 319 5.45 -11.82 -4.09
C ALA A 319 6.55 -10.83 -3.70
N ALA A 320 7.54 -11.33 -2.95
CA ALA A 320 8.69 -10.56 -2.50
C ALA A 320 9.28 -9.78 -3.69
N LEU A 321 9.61 -8.51 -3.48
CA LEU A 321 10.32 -7.71 -4.46
C LEU A 321 11.64 -8.41 -4.80
N THR A 322 11.73 -8.99 -6.00
CA THR A 322 13.02 -9.43 -6.54
C THR A 322 13.81 -8.17 -6.87
N LEU A 323 14.65 -7.72 -5.95
CA LEU A 323 15.51 -6.57 -6.19
C LEU A 323 16.55 -6.95 -7.27
N PRO A 324 16.65 -6.20 -8.39
CA PRO A 324 17.80 -6.33 -9.26
C PRO A 324 19.06 -5.99 -8.46
N THR A 325 20.08 -6.84 -8.54
CA THR A 325 21.36 -6.63 -7.85
C THR A 325 22.06 -5.43 -8.49
N PRO A 326 22.29 -4.30 -7.78
CA PRO A 326 22.90 -3.13 -8.39
C PRO A 326 24.43 -3.31 -8.52
N ALA A 327 24.99 -2.89 -9.65
CA ALA A 327 26.42 -2.72 -9.86
C ALA A 327 26.90 -1.40 -9.19
N GLY A 328 28.01 -1.44 -8.45
CA GLY A 328 28.41 -0.49 -7.40
C GLY A 328 28.57 1.01 -7.72
N GLY A 329 28.57 1.84 -6.66
CA GLY A 329 29.04 3.25 -6.68
C GLY A 329 28.47 4.22 -5.61
N LEU A 330 29.30 4.69 -4.67
CA LEU A 330 29.07 5.61 -3.53
C LEU A 330 28.30 6.94 -3.71
N ALA A 331 27.42 7.32 -2.75
CA ALA A 331 27.26 8.71 -2.18
C ALA A 331 26.17 8.87 -1.07
N ARG A 332 26.20 10.03 -0.37
CA ARG A 332 25.50 10.42 0.89
C ARG A 332 23.97 10.54 0.83
N LEU A 333 23.32 10.22 1.97
CA LEU A 333 21.87 10.32 2.23
C LEU A 333 21.37 11.77 2.39
N HIS A 334 20.29 12.09 1.68
CA HIS A 334 19.39 13.21 1.97
C HIS A 334 17.93 12.72 1.99
N THR A 335 17.09 13.27 2.86
CA THR A 335 15.68 12.89 3.01
C THR A 335 14.77 13.93 2.37
N GLY A 336 14.04 13.54 1.32
CA GLY A 336 12.93 14.30 0.73
C GLY A 336 12.11 13.39 -0.19
N PRO A 337 10.76 13.42 -0.13
CA PRO A 337 9.92 12.47 -0.86
C PRO A 337 9.91 12.79 -2.36
N ALA A 338 10.11 11.76 -3.20
CA ALA A 338 9.80 11.81 -4.62
C ALA A 338 8.30 12.11 -4.80
N GLU A 339 7.99 13.06 -5.67
CA GLU A 339 6.59 13.39 -5.97
C GLU A 339 6.07 12.42 -7.02
N ALA A 340 5.13 11.55 -6.64
CA ALA A 340 4.58 10.56 -7.55
C ALA A 340 3.09 10.78 -7.78
N ARG A 341 2.64 10.59 -9.02
CA ARG A 341 1.28 10.85 -9.46
C ARG A 341 0.78 9.76 -10.41
N VAL A 342 -0.52 9.51 -10.33
CA VAL A 342 -1.25 8.76 -11.35
C VAL A 342 -2.10 9.72 -12.15
N VAL A 343 -1.95 9.68 -13.46
CA VAL A 343 -2.70 10.52 -14.38
C VAL A 343 -3.53 9.61 -15.28
N ARG A 344 -4.84 9.85 -15.31
CA ARG A 344 -5.81 9.01 -16.03
C ARG A 344 -6.47 9.75 -17.20
N ASP A 345 -6.06 10.99 -17.46
CA ASP A 345 -6.62 11.80 -18.53
C ASP A 345 -5.53 12.60 -19.24
N ALA A 346 -5.74 12.79 -20.55
CA ALA A 346 -4.78 13.44 -21.43
C ALA A 346 -4.53 14.91 -21.06
N ALA A 347 -5.56 15.63 -20.60
CA ALA A 347 -5.46 17.05 -20.29
C ALA A 347 -4.56 17.30 -19.07
N ARG A 348 -4.75 16.54 -17.98
CA ARG A 348 -3.88 16.59 -16.79
C ARG A 348 -2.47 16.13 -17.11
N PHE A 349 -2.31 15.12 -17.97
CA PHE A 349 -0.97 14.65 -18.34
C PHE A 349 -0.22 15.71 -19.13
N ALA A 350 -0.86 16.33 -20.12
CA ALA A 350 -0.28 17.43 -20.89
C ALA A 350 0.07 18.63 -20.00
N ALA A 351 -0.82 19.02 -19.07
CA ALA A 351 -0.57 20.12 -18.15
C ALA A 351 0.62 19.83 -17.20
N LEU A 352 0.67 18.62 -16.64
CA LEU A 352 1.76 18.18 -15.77
C LEU A 352 3.09 18.11 -16.53
N TRP A 353 3.07 17.57 -17.76
CA TRP A 353 4.24 17.48 -18.63
C TRP A 353 4.78 18.86 -18.99
N ALA A 354 3.92 19.78 -19.43
CA ALA A 354 4.32 21.15 -19.77
C ALA A 354 4.91 21.90 -18.57
N ALA A 355 4.35 21.70 -17.38
CA ALA A 355 4.80 22.36 -16.16
C ALA A 355 6.13 21.82 -15.61
N ARG A 356 6.41 20.53 -15.77
CA ARG A 356 7.55 19.86 -15.10
C ARG A 356 8.69 19.44 -16.02
N ILE A 357 8.38 19.11 -17.28
CA ILE A 357 9.33 18.52 -18.23
C ILE A 357 9.52 19.46 -19.43
N GLY A 358 8.43 20.01 -19.96
CA GLY A 358 8.44 20.79 -21.20
C GLY A 358 8.48 19.93 -22.46
N GLY A 359 8.33 20.58 -23.62
CA GLY A 359 8.24 19.89 -24.91
C GLY A 359 6.91 19.17 -25.13
N THR A 360 6.87 18.27 -26.13
CA THR A 360 5.68 17.50 -26.48
C THR A 360 5.63 16.21 -25.63
N PRO A 361 4.54 15.95 -24.88
CA PRO A 361 4.38 14.70 -24.14
C PRO A 361 4.29 13.49 -25.09
N PRO A 362 4.66 12.28 -24.62
CA PRO A 362 4.38 11.06 -25.37
C PRO A 362 2.87 10.89 -25.58
N VAL A 363 2.49 10.29 -26.71
CA VAL A 363 1.10 9.95 -27.02
C VAL A 363 0.71 8.71 -26.22
N ILE A 364 -0.37 8.81 -25.46
CA ILE A 364 -0.87 7.76 -24.58
C ILE A 364 -2.37 7.61 -24.81
N ASP A 365 -2.82 6.38 -24.99
CA ASP A 365 -4.24 6.08 -25.13
C ASP A 365 -4.89 5.98 -23.75
N PHE A 366 -5.36 7.12 -23.24
CA PHE A 366 -6.00 7.17 -21.93
C PHE A 366 -7.36 6.45 -21.85
N ALA A 367 -7.90 5.94 -22.97
CA ALA A 367 -9.06 5.05 -22.92
C ALA A 367 -8.69 3.64 -22.42
N VAL A 368 -7.42 3.25 -22.57
CA VAL A 368 -6.92 1.92 -22.20
C VAL A 368 -5.91 2.01 -21.06
N ASP A 369 -5.06 3.03 -21.08
CA ASP A 369 -3.92 3.19 -20.19
C ASP A 369 -4.09 4.35 -19.19
N GLN A 370 -3.30 4.29 -18.13
CA GLN A 370 -3.01 5.39 -17.22
C GLN A 370 -1.49 5.57 -17.11
N VAL A 371 -1.09 6.75 -16.65
CA VAL A 371 0.32 7.11 -16.48
C VAL A 371 0.69 7.14 -15.02
N LEU A 372 1.73 6.42 -14.68
CA LEU A 372 2.47 6.58 -13.43
C LEU A 372 3.67 7.45 -13.71
N ILE A 373 3.78 8.57 -13.01
CA ILE A 373 4.91 9.47 -13.16
C ILE A 373 5.45 9.85 -11.80
N ALA A 374 6.76 9.71 -11.64
CA ALA A 374 7.50 10.11 -10.45
C ALA A 374 8.49 11.21 -10.84
N PHE A 375 8.55 12.27 -10.03
CA PHE A 375 9.45 13.40 -10.22
C PHE A 375 10.48 13.46 -9.11
N GLU A 376 11.66 13.91 -9.49
CA GLU A 376 12.69 14.30 -8.55
C GLU A 376 12.27 15.55 -7.76
N PRO A 377 12.55 15.60 -6.45
CA PRO A 377 12.51 16.86 -5.72
C PRO A 377 13.37 17.90 -6.44
N ALA A 378 12.87 19.14 -6.53
CA ALA A 378 13.64 20.22 -7.14
C ALA A 378 14.99 20.38 -6.41
N GLY A 379 16.10 20.27 -7.17
CA GLY A 379 17.45 20.46 -6.64
C GLY A 379 18.16 19.20 -6.14
N SER A 380 17.57 18.00 -6.27
CA SER A 380 18.33 16.76 -6.06
C SER A 380 19.10 16.35 -7.34
N SER A 381 19.99 15.36 -7.20
CA SER A 381 20.82 14.78 -8.27
C SER A 381 20.66 13.25 -8.36
N ARG A 382 19.44 12.78 -8.11
CA ARG A 382 19.00 11.39 -8.13
C ARG A 382 18.51 11.01 -9.51
N ALA A 383 18.91 9.82 -9.96
CA ALA A 383 18.15 9.13 -11.00
C ALA A 383 16.90 8.53 -10.35
N ILE A 384 15.74 8.74 -10.96
CA ILE A 384 14.50 8.08 -10.56
C ILE A 384 14.18 6.97 -11.55
N THR A 385 13.78 5.82 -11.03
CA THR A 385 13.26 4.72 -11.84
C THR A 385 12.00 4.19 -11.19
N LEU A 386 10.92 4.08 -11.95
CA LEU A 386 9.76 3.32 -11.52
C LEU A 386 10.14 1.84 -11.60
N ALA A 387 10.38 1.24 -10.43
CA ALA A 387 10.92 -0.10 -10.36
C ALA A 387 9.85 -1.17 -10.48
N ARG A 388 8.65 -0.88 -9.99
CA ARG A 388 7.53 -1.82 -10.00
C ARG A 388 6.21 -1.08 -9.94
N ALA A 389 5.24 -1.55 -10.70
CA ALA A 389 3.83 -1.23 -10.51
C ALA A 389 3.06 -2.54 -10.52
N VAL A 390 2.34 -2.84 -9.44
CA VAL A 390 1.53 -4.04 -9.32
C VAL A 390 0.09 -3.63 -9.16
N GLN A 391 -0.76 -4.13 -10.06
CA GLN A 391 -2.20 -4.10 -9.87
C GLN A 391 -2.58 -5.22 -8.91
N LEU A 392 -3.21 -4.83 -7.82
CA LEU A 392 -3.65 -5.71 -6.76
C LEU A 392 -5.08 -6.19 -7.07
N GLU A 393 -5.54 -7.22 -6.35
CA GLU A 393 -6.87 -7.86 -6.54
C GLU A 393 -8.03 -6.85 -6.63
N ASP A 394 -7.90 -5.71 -5.94
CA ASP A 394 -8.93 -4.70 -5.80
C ASP A 394 -8.73 -3.47 -6.68
N GLN A 395 -8.03 -3.60 -7.82
CA GLN A 395 -7.71 -2.48 -8.74
C GLN A 395 -6.84 -1.37 -8.11
N GLU A 396 -6.37 -1.57 -6.87
CA GLU A 396 -5.35 -0.72 -6.24
C GLU A 396 -4.02 -0.94 -6.95
N LEU A 397 -3.26 0.13 -7.14
CA LEU A 397 -1.92 0.04 -7.71
C LEU A 397 -0.89 0.30 -6.61
N ALA A 398 -0.02 -0.68 -6.34
CA ALA A 398 1.17 -0.47 -5.53
C ALA A 398 2.34 -0.13 -6.45
N VAL A 399 2.95 1.04 -6.25
CA VAL A 399 4.03 1.55 -7.09
C VAL A 399 5.28 1.74 -6.25
N THR A 400 6.35 1.04 -6.61
CA THR A 400 7.66 1.16 -6.00
C THR A 400 8.57 2.02 -6.89
N ILE A 401 9.06 3.11 -6.35
CA ILE A 401 9.96 4.07 -7.00
C ILE A 401 11.34 3.84 -6.42
N HIS A 402 12.30 3.52 -7.27
CA HIS A 402 13.71 3.52 -6.89
C HIS A 402 14.31 4.90 -7.16
N THR A 403 15.01 5.43 -6.16
CA THR A 403 15.85 6.61 -6.34
C THR A 403 17.30 6.20 -6.15
N GLN A 404 18.17 6.49 -7.12
CA GLN A 404 19.59 6.19 -7.06
C GLN A 404 20.39 7.49 -7.02
N LEU A 405 21.27 7.62 -6.03
CA LEU A 405 22.30 8.65 -6.03
C LEU A 405 23.31 8.34 -7.14
N GLY A 406 23.23 9.09 -8.24
CA GLY A 406 24.10 8.92 -9.41
C GLY A 406 24.95 10.16 -9.68
N ALA A 407 26.14 9.96 -10.24
CA ALA A 407 27.02 11.04 -10.68
C ALA A 407 26.35 11.84 -11.81
N LEU A 408 25.92 13.08 -11.54
CA LEU A 408 25.55 14.13 -12.51
C LEU A 408 25.04 13.60 -13.86
N VAL A 409 24.03 12.73 -13.84
CA VAL A 409 23.41 12.28 -15.09
C VAL A 409 22.54 13.44 -15.57
N ARG A 410 22.86 13.95 -16.75
CA ARG A 410 21.99 14.89 -17.47
C ARG A 410 20.76 14.12 -17.93
N ASP A 411 19.69 14.21 -17.14
CA ASP A 411 18.34 13.72 -17.40
C ASP A 411 18.16 12.19 -17.52
N PRO A 412 17.03 11.63 -17.04
CA PRO A 412 15.77 12.31 -16.72
C PRO A 412 15.52 12.54 -15.22
N ARG A 413 15.01 13.73 -14.89
CA ARG A 413 14.45 14.10 -13.56
C ARG A 413 13.08 13.48 -13.25
N TYR A 414 12.67 12.49 -14.03
CA TYR A 414 11.39 11.82 -13.89
C TYR A 414 11.47 10.37 -14.39
N ALA A 415 10.58 9.53 -13.88
CA ALA A 415 10.30 8.21 -14.42
C ALA A 415 8.84 8.14 -14.83
N LEU A 416 8.57 7.54 -15.99
CA LEU A 416 7.23 7.36 -16.53
C LEU A 416 7.01 5.89 -16.90
N VAL A 417 5.87 5.33 -16.50
CA VAL A 417 5.39 4.02 -16.91
C VAL A 417 3.91 4.13 -17.27
N THR A 418 3.50 3.52 -18.38
CA THR A 418 2.09 3.30 -18.68
C THR A 418 1.64 1.96 -18.11
N THR A 419 0.45 1.92 -17.54
CA THR A 419 -0.21 0.69 -17.12
C THR A 419 -1.64 0.68 -17.66
N PRO A 420 -2.29 -0.48 -17.79
CA PRO A 420 -3.74 -0.50 -17.98
C PRO A 420 -4.44 0.36 -16.92
N GLN A 421 -5.55 1.00 -17.30
CA GLN A 421 -6.35 1.80 -16.37
C GLN A 421 -6.75 0.94 -15.16
N THR A 422 -6.54 1.50 -13.98
CA THR A 422 -7.07 0.94 -12.73
C THR A 422 -7.92 1.99 -12.05
N TYR A 423 -9.05 1.59 -11.46
CA TYR A 423 -9.96 2.52 -10.78
C TYR A 423 -9.74 2.59 -9.26
N GLY A 424 -8.84 1.77 -8.72
CA GLY A 424 -8.50 1.77 -7.30
C GLY A 424 -7.57 2.91 -6.87
N PRO A 425 -7.34 3.03 -5.55
CA PRO A 425 -6.34 3.94 -5.00
C PRO A 425 -4.92 3.55 -5.48
N VAL A 426 -3.98 4.47 -5.36
CA VAL A 426 -2.57 4.21 -5.71
C VAL A 426 -1.67 4.58 -4.54
N SER A 427 -0.87 3.61 -4.14
CA SER A 427 0.08 3.72 -3.04
C SER A 427 1.48 3.78 -3.61
N PHE A 428 2.22 4.84 -3.29
CA PHE A 428 3.60 5.01 -3.72
C PHE A 428 4.56 4.70 -2.58
N GLU A 429 5.59 3.93 -2.87
CA GLU A 429 6.71 3.69 -1.98
C GLU A 429 8.00 4.15 -2.65
N GLU A 430 8.73 5.04 -1.98
CA GLU A 430 10.09 5.39 -2.39
C GLU A 430 11.10 4.45 -1.71
N VAL A 431 12.01 3.90 -2.51
CA VAL A 431 13.15 3.09 -2.10
C VAL A 431 14.41 3.82 -2.54
N ASP A 432 15.13 4.40 -1.58
CA ASP A 432 16.46 4.95 -1.86
C ASP A 432 17.44 3.79 -2.01
N VAL A 433 17.92 3.59 -3.23
CA VAL A 433 18.94 2.62 -3.58
C VAL A 433 20.28 3.33 -3.49
N THR A 434 20.67 3.69 -2.26
CA THR A 434 21.98 4.29 -2.01
C THR A 434 23.04 3.19 -2.14
N PRO A 435 23.97 3.25 -3.11
CA PRO A 435 25.05 2.28 -3.14
C PRO A 435 26.08 2.66 -2.06
N ARG A 436 26.59 1.65 -1.36
CA ARG A 436 27.55 1.81 -0.26
C ARG A 436 28.95 2.24 -0.71
N PRO A 437 29.81 2.67 0.25
CA PRO A 437 31.27 2.63 0.15
C PRO A 437 31.83 1.35 -0.46
#